data_AF-N1PFD0-F1
#
_entry.id   AF-N1PFD0-F1
#
_cell.length_a   1.000
_cell.length_b   1.000
_cell.length_c   1.000
_cell.angle_alpha   90.00
_cell.angle_beta   90.00
_cell.angle_gamma   90.00
#
_symmetry.space_group_name_H-M   'P 1'
#
loop_
_entity.id
_entity.type
_entity.pdbx_description
1 polymer ?
#
loop_
_entity_poly.entity_id
_entity_poly.type
_entity_poly.pdbx_seq_one_letter_code
_entity_poly.pdbx_strand_id
1 'polypeptide(L)'
;MNTTLSSPETSSCGSTSGRHFSLLNTPTTSHCFNLNNTFSNPNVTIPGFQYDLLNTASFNYSTNHSQISYSQPSTASQQPSNLTLKTYNGLDCIRIAESYGLIEPWTEWTCATSSGGECSTLPYSVRSFVIGPSSEKGRKGKCVVAAS
;
A
#
# COMPACT_ATOMS: atom_id res chain seq x y z
N MET A 1 0.53 2.56 -10.56
CA MET A 1 -0.14 2.68 -9.24
C MET A 1 0.79 3.46 -8.34
N ASN A 2 0.31 4.47 -7.63
CA ASN A 2 1.13 5.22 -6.67
C ASN A 2 0.58 5.01 -5.26
N THR A 3 1.47 4.79 -4.30
CA THR A 3 1.13 4.63 -2.89
C THR A 3 2.03 5.55 -2.06
N THR A 4 1.45 6.25 -1.10
CA THR A 4 2.17 7.10 -0.14
C THR A 4 1.84 6.66 1.27
N LEU A 5 2.86 6.43 2.08
CA LEU A 5 2.72 6.13 3.50
C LEU A 5 3.19 7.32 4.34
N SER A 6 2.39 7.73 5.31
CA SER A 6 2.69 8.89 6.15
C SER A 6 2.21 8.71 7.59
N SER A 7 2.74 9.56 8.48
CA SER A 7 2.20 9.72 9.82
C SER A 7 1.00 10.68 9.82
N PRO A 8 -0.06 10.37 10.57
CA PRO A 8 -1.19 11.29 10.76
C PRO A 8 -0.81 12.58 11.49
N GLU A 9 0.31 12.59 12.22
CA GLU A 9 0.73 13.74 13.03
C GLU A 9 1.45 14.82 12.20
N THR A 10 2.09 14.45 11.10
CA THR A 10 3.01 15.32 10.36
C THR A 10 2.44 15.82 9.02
N SER A 11 1.26 15.33 8.62
CA SER A 11 0.78 15.53 7.24
C SER A 11 -0.68 15.16 7.02
N SER A 12 -1.33 15.86 6.08
CA SER A 12 -2.48 15.32 5.36
C SER A 12 -2.05 14.17 4.46
N CYS A 13 -2.93 13.19 4.26
CA CYS A 13 -2.73 12.08 3.33
C CYS A 13 -2.14 12.52 1.99
N GLY A 14 -1.13 11.77 1.49
CA GLY A 14 -0.49 12.09 0.22
C GLY A 14 0.43 13.32 0.26
N SER A 15 0.79 13.80 1.46
CA SER A 15 1.80 14.85 1.64
C SER A 15 3.10 14.53 0.90
N THR A 16 3.74 15.59 0.38
CA THR A 16 5.06 15.56 -0.25
C THR A 16 6.18 15.12 0.69
N SER A 17 5.93 15.02 1.99
CA SER A 17 6.87 14.46 2.97
C SER A 17 6.65 12.97 3.24
N GLY A 18 5.60 12.38 2.66
CA GLY A 18 5.28 10.95 2.79
C GLY A 18 6.25 10.07 2.01
N ARG A 19 6.26 8.77 2.33
CA ARG A 19 7.07 7.76 1.63
C ARG A 19 6.32 7.30 0.38
N HIS A 20 6.79 7.72 -0.79
CA HIS A 20 6.12 7.40 -2.04
C HIS A 20 6.73 6.17 -2.69
N PHE A 21 5.85 5.28 -3.14
CA PHE A 21 6.13 4.12 -3.96
C PHE A 21 5.32 4.26 -5.26
N SER A 22 6.00 4.31 -6.40
CA SER A 22 5.37 4.43 -7.72
C SER A 22 5.68 3.20 -8.54
N LEU A 23 4.68 2.40 -8.84
CA LEU A 23 4.81 1.22 -9.69
C LEU A 23 4.81 1.64 -11.16
N LEU A 24 5.88 1.29 -11.89
CA LEU A 24 6.15 1.70 -13.27
C LEU A 24 5.68 0.69 -14.32
N ASN A 25 5.47 -0.57 -13.92
CA ASN A 25 4.98 -1.64 -14.79
C ASN A 25 3.85 -2.45 -14.11
N THR A 26 3.09 -3.20 -14.90
CA THR A 26 2.11 -4.14 -14.33
C THR A 26 2.81 -5.44 -13.97
N PRO A 27 2.93 -5.81 -12.67
CA PRO A 27 3.54 -7.07 -12.26
C PRO A 27 2.66 -8.27 -12.60
N THR A 28 3.30 -9.40 -12.88
CA THR A 28 2.63 -10.69 -13.17
C THR A 28 2.46 -11.58 -11.94
N THR A 29 3.14 -11.25 -10.85
CA THR A 29 3.10 -11.95 -9.55
C THR A 29 2.92 -10.94 -8.43
N SER A 30 2.49 -11.39 -7.26
CA SER A 30 2.43 -10.55 -6.06
C SER A 30 3.77 -10.55 -5.35
N HIS A 31 4.18 -9.40 -4.84
CA HIS A 31 5.39 -9.26 -4.05
C HIS A 31 5.12 -8.55 -2.73
N CYS A 32 5.76 -9.04 -1.67
CA CYS A 32 5.71 -8.44 -0.33
C CYS A 32 6.90 -7.50 -0.13
N PHE A 33 6.61 -6.30 0.35
CA PHE A 33 7.58 -5.25 0.62
C PHE A 33 7.55 -4.89 2.10
N ASN A 34 8.66 -5.07 2.81
CA ASN A 34 8.82 -4.54 4.16
C ASN A 34 9.24 -3.07 4.08
N LEU A 35 8.57 -2.19 4.84
CA LEU A 35 8.83 -0.75 4.75
C LEU A 35 10.29 -0.41 5.07
N ASN A 36 10.85 -1.04 6.11
CA ASN A 36 12.25 -0.85 6.47
C ASN A 36 13.19 -1.22 5.32
N ASN A 37 13.00 -2.38 4.71
CA ASN A 37 13.90 -2.84 3.66
C ASN A 37 13.75 -1.98 2.40
N THR A 38 12.51 -1.73 1.97
CA THR A 38 12.21 -0.98 0.74
C THR A 38 12.68 0.48 0.82
N PHE A 39 12.34 1.20 1.89
CA PHE A 39 12.66 2.63 1.98
C PHE A 39 14.05 2.93 2.54
N SER A 40 14.71 1.98 3.21
CA SER A 40 16.11 2.16 3.64
C SER A 40 17.11 1.68 2.57
N ASN A 41 16.71 0.82 1.65
CA ASN A 41 17.57 0.30 0.57
C ASN A 41 16.90 0.50 -0.81
N PRO A 42 16.89 1.72 -1.35
CA PRO A 42 16.12 2.04 -2.56
C PRO A 42 16.65 1.42 -3.86
N ASN A 43 17.81 0.73 -3.82
CA ASN A 43 18.48 0.17 -5.00
C ASN A 43 18.24 -1.35 -5.16
N VAL A 44 17.22 -1.91 -4.50
CA VAL A 44 16.93 -3.35 -4.60
C VAL A 44 16.10 -3.64 -5.84
N THR A 45 16.70 -4.34 -6.81
CA THR A 45 16.00 -4.84 -8.00
C THR A 45 15.20 -6.08 -7.68
N ILE A 46 13.91 -6.07 -8.01
CA ILE A 46 13.03 -7.25 -7.90
C ILE A 46 12.64 -7.69 -9.31
N PRO A 47 12.92 -8.93 -9.72
CA PRO A 47 12.54 -9.42 -11.04
C PRO A 47 11.03 -9.25 -11.30
N GLY A 48 10.69 -8.62 -12.43
CA GLY A 48 9.29 -8.37 -12.81
C GLY A 48 8.62 -7.17 -12.13
N PHE A 49 9.32 -6.46 -11.24
CA PHE A 49 8.83 -5.26 -10.58
C PHE A 49 9.75 -4.06 -10.87
N GLN A 50 9.20 -3.06 -11.54
CA GLN A 50 9.83 -1.75 -11.77
C GLN A 50 9.06 -0.73 -10.94
N TYR A 51 9.76 -0.05 -10.05
CA TYR A 51 9.18 0.94 -9.16
C TYR A 51 10.17 2.05 -8.84
N ASP A 52 9.64 3.23 -8.57
CA ASP A 52 10.39 4.37 -8.05
C ASP A 52 10.02 4.65 -6.60
N LEU A 53 10.99 5.11 -5.83
CA LEU A 53 10.80 5.55 -4.46
C LEU A 53 11.17 7.02 -4.31
N LEU A 54 10.37 7.78 -3.59
CA LEU A 54 10.69 9.15 -3.21
C LEU A 54 10.67 9.31 -1.68
N ASN A 55 11.42 10.31 -1.20
CA ASN A 55 11.54 10.65 0.23
C ASN A 55 12.08 9.52 1.10
N THR A 56 12.99 8.71 0.56
CA THR A 56 13.65 7.60 1.29
C THR A 56 14.60 8.11 2.37
N ALA A 57 15.30 9.22 2.12
CA ALA A 57 16.31 9.78 3.03
C ALA A 57 15.79 10.16 4.43
N SER A 58 14.51 10.49 4.55
CA SER A 58 13.88 10.83 5.83
C SER A 58 13.19 9.65 6.50
N PHE A 59 13.31 8.43 5.95
CA PHE A 59 12.62 7.26 6.47
C PHE A 59 13.03 6.91 7.90
N ASN A 60 12.03 6.84 8.77
CA ASN A 60 12.17 6.38 10.14
C ASN A 60 11.18 5.23 10.36
N TYR A 61 11.71 4.04 10.63
CA TYR A 61 10.92 2.84 10.87
C TYR A 61 10.11 2.91 12.17
N SER A 62 10.53 3.70 13.16
CA SER A 62 9.81 3.85 14.42
C SER A 62 8.61 4.79 14.33
N THR A 63 8.46 5.54 13.24
CA THR A 63 7.30 6.42 13.01
C THR A 63 6.04 5.59 12.72
N ASN A 64 4.89 6.08 13.19
CA ASN A 64 3.59 5.49 12.89
C ASN A 64 3.19 5.78 11.43
N HIS A 65 3.33 4.78 10.56
CA HIS A 65 2.94 4.88 9.14
C HIS A 65 1.52 4.30 8.96
N SER A 66 0.50 4.99 9.46
CA SER A 66 -0.91 4.53 9.41
C SER A 66 -1.76 5.25 8.37
N GLN A 67 -1.31 6.39 7.84
CA GLN A 67 -1.99 7.02 6.71
C GLN A 67 -1.47 6.48 5.39
N ILE A 68 -2.40 6.15 4.50
CA ILE A 68 -2.11 5.68 3.16
C ILE A 68 -2.88 6.48 2.14
N SER A 69 -2.15 7.05 1.18
CA SER A 69 -2.72 7.61 -0.04
C SER A 69 -2.42 6.65 -1.18
N TYR A 70 -3.45 6.22 -1.89
CA TYR A 70 -3.36 5.26 -2.97
C TYR A 70 -3.99 5.84 -4.23
N SER A 71 -3.32 5.73 -5.37
CA SER A 71 -3.88 6.11 -6.66
C SER A 71 -3.66 5.05 -7.73
N GLN A 72 -4.78 4.70 -8.36
CA GLN A 72 -4.82 3.90 -9.56
C GLN A 72 -5.90 4.48 -10.48
N PRO A 73 -5.58 5.57 -11.21
CA PRO A 73 -6.57 6.33 -11.94
C PRO A 73 -7.23 5.49 -13.04
N SER A 74 -8.54 5.64 -13.16
CA SER A 74 -9.37 5.15 -14.26
C SER A 74 -10.36 6.23 -14.67
N THR A 75 -10.87 6.17 -15.90
CA THR A 75 -11.97 7.04 -16.37
C THR A 75 -13.29 6.75 -15.63
N ALA A 76 -13.40 5.59 -14.97
CA ALA A 76 -14.50 5.24 -14.08
C ALA A 76 -13.95 4.82 -12.70
N SER A 77 -14.18 5.66 -11.68
CA SER A 77 -13.80 5.37 -10.29
C SER A 77 -14.60 4.20 -9.72
N GLN A 78 -14.04 3.48 -8.74
CA GLN A 78 -14.68 2.33 -8.09
C GLN A 78 -15.01 1.18 -9.06
N GLN A 79 -14.22 1.03 -10.12
CA GLN A 79 -14.20 -0.16 -10.97
C GLN A 79 -13.05 -1.10 -10.57
N PRO A 80 -13.19 -2.42 -10.76
CA PRO A 80 -12.13 -3.36 -10.42
C PRO A 80 -10.83 -2.97 -11.10
N SER A 81 -9.76 -2.94 -10.31
CA SER A 81 -8.42 -2.70 -10.78
C SER A 81 -7.73 -4.03 -11.09
N ASN A 82 -6.83 -4.03 -12.07
CA ASN A 82 -5.97 -5.18 -12.38
C ASN A 82 -4.87 -5.42 -11.32
N LEU A 83 -4.80 -4.56 -10.30
CA LEU A 83 -3.81 -4.62 -9.23
C LEU A 83 -4.49 -4.61 -7.86
N THR A 84 -3.86 -5.26 -6.92
CA THR A 84 -4.20 -5.24 -5.50
C THR A 84 -3.09 -4.56 -4.72
N LEU A 85 -3.48 -3.71 -3.78
CA LEU A 85 -2.64 -3.24 -2.69
C LEU A 85 -3.17 -3.85 -1.38
N LYS A 86 -2.32 -4.49 -0.59
CA LYS A 86 -2.69 -4.98 0.74
C LYS A 86 -1.64 -4.56 1.75
N THR A 87 -2.05 -4.06 2.92
CA THR A 87 -1.13 -3.61 3.98
C THR A 87 -1.22 -4.50 5.19
N TYR A 88 -0.15 -4.59 5.96
CA TYR A 88 -0.07 -5.44 7.15
C TYR A 88 0.61 -4.69 8.29
N ASN A 89 0.24 -5.04 9.52
CA ASN A 89 0.86 -4.52 10.73
C ASN A 89 2.15 -5.27 11.14
N GLY A 90 2.49 -6.39 10.49
CA GLY A 90 3.70 -7.16 10.70
C GLY A 90 4.66 -7.10 9.52
N LEU A 91 5.87 -7.61 9.72
CA LEU A 91 6.84 -7.81 8.65
C LEU A 91 6.46 -9.02 7.79
N ASP A 92 7.03 -9.12 6.60
CA ASP A 92 6.90 -10.21 5.65
C ASP A 92 5.44 -10.50 5.26
N CYS A 93 4.60 -9.46 5.35
CA CYS A 93 3.17 -9.53 5.05
C CYS A 93 2.44 -10.54 5.93
N ILE A 94 2.89 -10.62 7.17
CA ILE A 94 2.32 -11.41 8.25
C ILE A 94 1.42 -10.51 9.09
N ARG A 95 0.27 -11.05 9.48
CA ARG A 95 -0.63 -10.46 10.47
C ARG A 95 -0.11 -10.75 11.87
N ILE A 96 0.08 -9.72 12.69
CA ILE A 96 0.35 -9.87 14.12
C ILE A 96 -0.95 -9.57 14.88
N ALA A 97 -1.51 -10.57 15.55
CA ALA A 97 -2.83 -10.48 16.18
C ALA A 97 -2.83 -9.67 17.50
N GLU A 98 -1.66 -9.40 18.08
CA GLU A 98 -1.52 -9.17 19.53
C GLU A 98 -1.99 -7.80 20.07
N SER A 99 -2.61 -6.90 19.29
CA SER A 99 -2.89 -5.55 19.83
C SER A 99 -4.17 -4.83 19.36
N TYR A 100 -4.97 -5.39 18.44
CA TYR A 100 -6.07 -4.62 17.81
C TYR A 100 -7.50 -5.17 18.04
N GLY A 101 -7.67 -6.19 18.90
CA GLY A 101 -9.00 -6.71 19.23
C GLY A 101 -9.74 -7.32 18.02
N LEU A 102 -10.97 -6.86 17.75
CA LEU A 102 -11.82 -7.29 16.60
C LEU A 102 -11.41 -6.66 15.26
N ILE A 103 -10.39 -5.80 15.25
CA ILE A 103 -9.96 -5.11 14.03
C ILE A 103 -8.97 -5.99 13.29
N GLU A 104 -9.28 -6.23 12.03
CA GLU A 104 -8.41 -7.00 11.16
C GLU A 104 -7.12 -6.22 10.86
N PRO A 105 -5.94 -6.78 11.16
CA PRO A 105 -4.66 -6.05 11.11
C PRO A 105 -4.05 -6.05 9.70
N TRP A 106 -4.92 -6.00 8.69
CA TRP A 106 -4.59 -5.78 7.30
C TRP A 106 -5.76 -5.08 6.59
N THR A 107 -5.46 -4.39 5.49
CA THR A 107 -6.46 -3.72 4.66
C THR A 107 -6.06 -3.89 3.20
N GLU A 108 -7.05 -4.14 2.35
CA GLU A 108 -6.87 -4.39 0.92
C GLU A 108 -7.68 -3.42 0.07
N TRP A 109 -7.05 -2.91 -0.99
CA TRP A 109 -7.65 -2.10 -2.05
C TRP A 109 -7.49 -2.83 -3.38
N THR A 110 -8.62 -3.06 -4.05
CA THR A 110 -8.68 -3.66 -5.41
C THR A 110 -9.39 -2.75 -6.41
N CYS A 111 -9.66 -1.51 -6.04
CA CYS A 111 -10.44 -0.56 -6.83
C CYS A 111 -9.53 0.39 -7.62
N ALA A 112 -9.98 0.81 -8.79
CA ALA A 112 -9.48 2.00 -9.44
C ALA A 112 -10.00 3.25 -8.71
N THR A 113 -9.16 4.28 -8.62
CA THR A 113 -9.46 5.54 -7.93
C THR A 113 -9.87 6.63 -8.93
N SER A 114 -10.45 7.70 -8.41
CA SER A 114 -10.52 8.96 -9.15
C SER A 114 -9.12 9.51 -9.46
N SER A 115 -9.01 10.53 -10.32
CA SER A 115 -7.73 11.12 -10.74
C SER A 115 -6.90 11.70 -9.59
N GLY A 116 -7.51 11.99 -8.44
CA GLY A 116 -6.84 12.47 -7.22
C GLY A 116 -6.36 11.38 -6.26
N GLY A 117 -6.67 10.10 -6.53
CA GLY A 117 -6.43 9.02 -5.57
C GLY A 117 -7.43 9.00 -4.42
N GLU A 118 -7.18 8.10 -3.46
CA GLU A 118 -7.97 7.93 -2.24
C GLU A 118 -7.05 7.91 -1.03
N CYS A 119 -7.58 8.40 0.09
CA CYS A 119 -6.89 8.42 1.37
C CYS A 119 -7.58 7.50 2.36
N SER A 120 -6.81 6.81 3.19
CA SER A 120 -7.31 6.09 4.35
C SER A 120 -6.36 6.25 5.54
N THR A 121 -6.92 6.32 6.74
CA THR A 121 -6.16 6.18 8.00
C THR A 121 -6.46 4.81 8.59
N LEU A 122 -5.43 4.01 8.75
CA LEU A 122 -5.53 2.65 9.26
C LEU A 122 -5.45 2.64 10.80
N PRO A 123 -6.13 1.69 11.45
CA PRO A 123 -6.08 1.56 12.91
C PRO A 123 -4.74 1.00 13.41
N TYR A 124 -3.81 0.65 12.52
CA TYR A 124 -2.49 0.13 12.82
C TYR A 124 -1.41 0.84 12.00
N SER A 125 -0.17 0.85 12.50
CA SER A 125 0.99 1.25 11.70
C SER A 125 1.31 0.16 10.69
N VAL A 126 1.40 0.52 9.41
CA VAL A 126 1.85 -0.39 8.35
C VAL A 126 3.31 -0.74 8.58
N ARG A 127 3.64 -2.03 8.44
CA ARG A 127 5.01 -2.57 8.53
C ARG A 127 5.46 -3.23 7.24
N SER A 128 4.52 -3.81 6.50
CA SER A 128 4.75 -4.31 5.16
C SER A 128 3.49 -4.17 4.30
N PHE A 129 3.67 -4.32 2.98
CA PHE A 129 2.58 -4.28 2.02
C PHE A 129 2.82 -5.24 0.85
N VAL A 130 1.74 -5.72 0.25
CA VAL A 130 1.75 -6.51 -0.99
C VAL A 130 1.23 -5.64 -2.12
N ILE A 131 1.95 -5.66 -3.24
CA ILE A 131 1.44 -5.23 -4.54
C ILE A 131 1.51 -6.41 -5.49
N GLY A 132 0.48 -6.59 -6.31
CA GLY A 132 0.44 -7.65 -7.29
C GLY A 132 -0.78 -7.56 -8.19
N PRO A 133 -0.90 -8.50 -9.15
CA PRO A 133 -2.11 -8.63 -9.94
C PRO A 133 -3.32 -8.90 -9.03
N SER A 134 -4.45 -8.29 -9.36
CA SER A 134 -5.71 -8.60 -8.71
C SER A 134 -6.10 -10.04 -9.10
N SER A 135 -5.94 -10.97 -8.16
CA SER A 135 -6.38 -12.35 -8.38
C SER A 135 -7.90 -12.42 -8.20
N GLU A 136 -8.63 -12.34 -9.30
CA GLU A 136 -10.10 -12.36 -9.36
C GLU A 136 -10.74 -13.65 -8.82
N LYS A 137 -9.95 -14.69 -8.47
CA LYS A 137 -10.42 -16.07 -8.23
C LYS A 137 -11.47 -16.22 -7.11
N GLY A 138 -11.78 -15.19 -6.34
CA GLY A 138 -12.84 -15.21 -5.32
C GLY A 138 -13.91 -14.12 -5.40
N ARG A 139 -13.80 -13.08 -6.24
CA ARG A 139 -14.57 -11.83 -6.03
C ARG A 139 -15.47 -11.35 -7.17
N LYS A 140 -15.75 -12.17 -8.20
CA LYS A 140 -16.75 -11.89 -9.27
C LYS A 140 -16.71 -10.44 -9.80
N GLY A 141 -15.53 -9.88 -10.06
CA GLY A 141 -15.40 -8.51 -10.58
C GLY A 141 -15.90 -7.41 -9.63
N LYS A 142 -15.82 -7.61 -8.31
CA LYS A 142 -16.16 -6.57 -7.31
C LYS A 142 -14.92 -5.85 -6.78
N CYS A 143 -15.04 -4.53 -6.75
CA CYS A 143 -14.22 -3.61 -5.99
C CYS A 143 -14.30 -3.88 -4.49
N VAL A 144 -13.15 -3.90 -3.82
CA VAL A 144 -13.06 -4.01 -2.37
C VAL A 144 -12.11 -2.96 -1.82
N VAL A 145 -12.59 -2.24 -0.82
CA VAL A 145 -11.78 -1.55 0.18
C VAL A 145 -12.22 -2.13 1.52
N ALA A 146 -11.47 -3.10 2.05
CA ALA A 146 -11.86 -3.79 3.28
C ALA A 146 -10.65 -4.19 4.11
N ALA A 147 -10.81 -4.06 5.43
CA ALA A 147 -10.13 -4.92 6.39
C ALA A 147 -10.94 -6.22 6.49
N SER A 148 -10.29 -7.39 6.50
CA SER A 148 -11.00 -8.70 6.47
C SER A 148 -10.34 -9.75 7.32
#